data_AF-A0A959TA27-F1
#
_entry.id   AF-A0A959TA27-F1
#
_cell.length_a   1.000
_cell.length_b   1.000
_cell.length_c   1.000
_cell.angle_alpha   90.00
_cell.angle_beta   90.00
_cell.angle_gamma   90.00
#
_symmetry.space_group_name_H-M   'P 1'
#
loop_
_entity.id
_entity.type
_entity.pdbx_description
1 polymer ?
#
loop_
_entity_poly.entity_id
_entity_poly.type
_entity_poly.pdbx_seq_one_letter_code
_entity_poly.pdbx_strand_id
1 'polypeptide(L)'
;PVMSGIFFELNEEDVRFVATDAHKLVRYMRTDVKADKPASFIVPKKPLNLLKNSLSTTNADVSVAYNENNASFTFDNIVLVCRLIDGKYPNYEAVIPKKNPNKLTIDRGTFLSTIRRVSIFSNKTTHQVKLHINGSQLAVSAEDLDFANEANEKLTCAYEGEEMTIGFNSRFLIEMLSN
;
A
#
# COMPACT_ATOMS: atom_id res chain seq x y z
N PRO A 1 15.41 8.29 -7.95
CA PRO A 1 14.29 9.20 -7.61
C PRO A 1 13.83 8.94 -6.16
N VAL A 2 13.40 9.93 -5.39
CA VAL A 2 13.04 9.74 -3.96
C VAL A 2 11.93 8.68 -3.75
N MET A 3 10.97 8.60 -4.66
CA MET A 3 9.86 7.63 -4.62
C MET A 3 10.24 6.20 -5.04
N SER A 4 11.48 5.95 -5.48
CA SER A 4 11.93 4.57 -5.77
C SER A 4 12.42 3.81 -4.54
N GLY A 5 12.47 4.47 -3.38
CA GLY A 5 12.80 3.88 -2.09
C GLY A 5 11.62 3.87 -1.12
N ILE A 6 11.87 3.31 0.05
CA ILE A 6 10.94 3.37 1.18
C ILE A 6 11.45 4.44 2.14
N PHE A 7 10.56 5.34 2.53
CA PHE A 7 10.82 6.37 3.52
C PHE A 7 10.68 5.78 4.92
N PHE A 8 11.74 5.89 5.70
CA PHE A 8 11.79 5.51 7.11
C PHE A 8 11.64 6.80 7.89
N GLU A 9 10.63 6.87 8.74
CA GLU A 9 10.40 7.96 9.67
C GLU A 9 10.41 7.37 11.07
N LEU A 10 11.46 7.68 11.82
CA LEU A 10 11.67 7.22 13.18
C LEU A 10 11.23 8.34 14.12
N ASN A 11 10.28 8.05 15.01
CA ASN A 11 9.81 8.95 16.04
C ASN A 11 10.05 8.32 17.43
N GLU A 12 9.82 9.11 18.48
CA GLU A 12 9.96 8.66 19.88
C GLU A 12 8.89 7.63 20.26
N GLU A 13 7.72 7.66 19.61
CA GLU A 13 6.58 6.80 19.93
C GLU A 13 6.32 5.71 18.90
N ASP A 14 6.72 5.94 17.64
CA ASP A 14 6.44 5.04 16.54
C ASP A 14 7.56 5.06 15.48
N VAL A 15 7.59 4.01 14.68
CA VAL A 15 8.38 3.95 13.45
C VAL A 15 7.44 3.74 12.28
N ARG A 16 7.59 4.56 11.24
CA ARG A 16 6.74 4.53 10.05
C ARG A 16 7.57 4.21 8.81
N PHE A 17 7.00 3.37 7.97
CA PHE A 17 7.53 3.02 6.66
C PHE A 17 6.53 3.46 5.60
N VAL A 18 6.98 4.29 4.66
CA VAL A 18 6.11 4.87 3.63
C VAL A 18 6.66 4.59 2.25
N ALA A 19 5.80 4.11 1.35
CA ALA A 19 6.10 3.95 -0.06
C ALA A 19 4.95 4.51 -0.90
N THR A 20 5.26 5.23 -1.97
CA THR A 20 4.29 5.72 -2.95
C THR A 20 4.89 5.75 -4.35
N ASP A 21 4.02 5.57 -5.35
CA ASP A 21 4.31 5.78 -6.77
C ASP A 21 3.50 6.98 -7.34
N ALA A 22 3.04 7.88 -6.46
CA ALA A 22 2.11 8.99 -6.72
C ALA A 22 0.68 8.59 -7.11
N HIS A 23 0.40 7.32 -7.39
CA HIS A 23 -0.95 6.82 -7.65
C HIS A 23 -1.54 6.12 -6.43
N LYS A 24 -0.70 5.42 -5.67
CA LYS A 24 -1.06 4.77 -4.40
C LYS A 24 -0.01 5.04 -3.34
N LEU A 25 -0.43 4.95 -2.09
CA LEU A 25 0.41 5.14 -0.92
C LEU A 25 0.18 3.99 0.05
N VAL A 26 1.28 3.43 0.55
CA VAL A 26 1.27 2.48 1.65
C VAL A 26 2.04 3.10 2.80
N ARG A 27 1.40 3.15 3.97
CA ARG A 27 2.02 3.54 5.24
C ARG A 27 1.84 2.41 6.23
N TYR A 28 2.95 1.90 6.73
CA TYR A 28 2.97 0.92 7.81
C TYR A 28 3.57 1.54 9.05
N MET A 29 2.92 1.38 10.20
CA MET A 29 3.31 1.98 11.48
C MET A 29 3.54 0.88 12.50
N ARG A 30 4.66 0.95 13.20
CA ARG A 30 5.02 0.08 14.32
C ARG A 30 5.16 0.93 15.58
N THR A 31 4.51 0.51 16.65
CA THR A 31 4.57 1.16 17.98
C THR A 31 5.42 0.36 18.98
N ASP A 32 5.89 -0.82 18.57
CA ASP A 32 6.74 -1.73 19.34
C ASP A 32 8.24 -1.45 19.17
N VAL A 33 8.60 -0.49 18.32
CA VAL A 33 9.97 -0.01 18.10
C VAL A 33 9.98 1.50 18.26
N LYS A 34 11.01 2.01 18.95
CA LYS A 34 11.19 3.45 19.23
C LYS A 34 12.61 3.86 18.89
N ALA A 35 12.79 5.11 18.46
CA ALA A 35 14.11 5.70 18.29
C ALA A 35 14.35 6.77 19.35
N ASP A 36 15.57 6.84 19.88
CA ASP A 36 15.96 7.83 20.89
C ASP A 36 15.85 9.27 20.36
N LYS A 37 15.93 9.45 19.04
CA LYS A 37 15.86 10.76 18.38
C LYS A 37 15.04 10.65 17.09
N PRO A 38 14.20 11.66 16.78
CA PRO A 38 13.55 11.73 15.49
C PRO A 38 14.56 11.75 14.34
N ALA A 39 14.33 10.89 13.35
CA ALA A 39 15.17 10.83 12.16
C ALA A 39 14.35 10.36 10.97
N SER A 40 14.77 10.75 9.77
CA SER A 40 14.15 10.22 8.57
C SER A 40 15.14 10.08 7.43
N PHE A 41 14.95 9.05 6.62
CA PHE A 41 15.82 8.72 5.50
C PHE A 41 15.11 7.82 4.49
N ILE A 42 15.63 7.76 3.26
CA ILE A 42 15.05 6.97 2.18
C ILE A 42 15.99 5.80 1.88
N VAL A 43 15.49 4.57 2.07
CA VAL A 43 16.25 3.35 1.80
C VAL A 43 15.88 2.82 0.41
N PRO A 44 16.86 2.50 -0.47
CA PRO A 44 16.55 1.94 -1.77
C PRO A 44 15.85 0.58 -1.67
N LYS A 45 14.96 0.28 -2.62
CA LYS A 45 14.18 -0.97 -2.67
C LYS A 45 15.05 -2.23 -2.73
N LYS A 46 16.18 -2.19 -3.43
CA LYS A 46 17.03 -3.37 -3.68
C LYS A 46 17.61 -3.97 -2.37
N PRO A 47 18.28 -3.21 -1.49
CA PRO A 47 18.66 -3.67 -0.15
C PRO A 47 17.50 -4.25 0.66
N LEU A 48 16.33 -3.60 0.65
CA LEU A 48 15.17 -4.06 1.41
C LEU A 48 14.60 -5.39 0.90
N ASN A 49 14.66 -5.63 -0.39
CA ASN A 49 14.28 -6.94 -0.95
C ASN A 49 15.27 -8.05 -0.52
N LEU A 50 16.57 -7.74 -0.45
CA LEU A 50 17.56 -8.69 0.08
C LEU A 50 17.29 -8.98 1.56
N LEU A 51 16.98 -7.94 2.35
CA LEU A 51 16.61 -8.09 3.75
C LEU A 51 15.35 -8.95 3.90
N LYS A 52 14.28 -8.67 3.16
CA LYS A 52 13.03 -9.46 3.18
C LYS A 52 13.28 -10.95 2.91
N ASN A 53 14.07 -11.26 1.90
CA ASN A 53 14.36 -12.65 1.53
C ASN A 53 15.30 -13.36 2.52
N SER A 54 16.16 -12.60 3.21
CA SER A 54 17.09 -13.17 4.20
C SER A 54 16.40 -13.41 5.55
N LEU A 55 15.46 -12.53 5.92
CA LEU A 55 14.68 -12.66 7.15
C LEU A 55 13.56 -13.69 7.06
N SER A 56 13.15 -14.13 5.86
CA SER A 56 12.07 -15.13 5.75
C SER A 56 12.44 -16.51 6.31
N THR A 57 13.71 -16.72 6.67
CA THR A 57 14.21 -17.98 7.25
C THR A 57 14.56 -17.89 8.74
N THR A 58 14.37 -16.72 9.37
CA THR A 58 14.78 -16.46 10.77
C THR A 58 13.80 -15.51 11.46
N ASN A 59 13.66 -15.65 12.78
CA ASN A 59 12.91 -14.69 13.61
C ASN A 59 13.87 -13.75 14.37
N ALA A 60 15.07 -13.52 13.84
CA ALA A 60 16.07 -12.68 14.48
C ALA A 60 15.66 -11.21 14.52
N ASP A 61 16.01 -10.54 15.60
CA ASP A 61 15.93 -9.08 15.70
C ASP A 61 16.92 -8.43 14.73
N VAL A 62 16.48 -7.33 14.12
CA VAL A 62 17.30 -6.56 13.18
C VAL A 62 17.74 -5.26 13.85
N SER A 63 19.04 -5.13 14.05
CA SER A 63 19.65 -3.87 14.49
C SER A 63 19.87 -2.96 13.29
N VAL A 64 19.40 -1.71 13.40
CA VAL A 64 19.51 -0.70 12.35
C VAL A 64 20.43 0.42 12.83
N ALA A 65 21.54 0.63 12.13
CA ALA A 65 22.42 1.78 12.32
C ALA A 65 22.40 2.65 11.08
N TYR A 66 22.45 3.97 11.23
CA TYR A 66 22.44 4.89 10.11
C TYR A 66 23.30 6.13 10.37
N ASN A 67 23.71 6.77 9.29
CA ASN A 67 24.28 8.10 9.28
C ASN A 67 23.66 8.89 8.13
N GLU A 68 24.24 10.04 7.78
CA GLU A 68 23.70 10.92 6.73
C GLU A 68 23.59 10.24 5.35
N ASN A 69 24.46 9.27 5.04
CA ASN A 69 24.60 8.73 3.69
C ASN A 69 24.35 7.22 3.60
N ASN A 70 24.33 6.50 4.72
CA ASN A 70 24.29 5.05 4.76
C ASN A 70 23.37 4.53 5.87
N ALA A 71 22.80 3.35 5.62
CA ALA A 71 22.17 2.51 6.63
C ALA A 71 22.82 1.12 6.62
N SER A 72 22.90 0.51 7.80
CA SER A 72 23.35 -0.83 8.05
C SER A 72 22.25 -1.61 8.79
N PHE A 73 21.97 -2.81 8.31
CA PHE A 73 21.03 -3.75 8.91
C PHE A 73 21.83 -4.97 9.35
N THR A 74 21.86 -5.23 10.65
CA THR A 74 22.60 -6.36 11.25
C THR A 74 21.63 -7.31 11.89
N PHE A 75 21.71 -8.59 11.53
CA PHE A 75 20.91 -9.68 12.08
C PHE A 75 21.71 -10.97 11.96
N ASP A 76 21.60 -11.87 12.94
CA ASP A 76 22.43 -13.07 13.04
C ASP A 76 23.93 -12.77 12.84
N ASN A 77 24.56 -13.33 11.80
CA ASN A 77 25.94 -13.06 11.38
C ASN A 77 26.02 -12.26 10.06
N ILE A 78 24.92 -11.64 9.64
CA ILE A 78 24.81 -10.90 8.38
C ILE A 78 24.80 -9.39 8.68
N VAL A 79 25.60 -8.65 7.91
CA VAL A 79 25.60 -7.19 7.89
C VAL A 79 25.32 -6.72 6.48
N LEU A 80 24.16 -6.09 6.27
CA LEU A 80 23.75 -5.50 5.01
C LEU A 80 23.91 -3.98 5.08
N VAL A 81 24.81 -3.42 4.27
CA VAL A 81 25.03 -1.97 4.19
C VAL A 81 24.54 -1.44 2.85
N CYS A 82 23.86 -0.30 2.87
CA CYS A 82 23.46 0.40 1.65
C CYS A 82 23.63 1.92 1.75
N ARG A 83 23.77 2.56 0.58
CA ARG A 83 23.69 4.02 0.46
C ARG A 83 22.23 4.46 0.47
N LEU A 84 21.95 5.52 1.23
CA LEU A 84 20.63 6.16 1.27
C LEU A 84 20.36 6.95 -0.02
N ILE A 85 19.09 7.10 -0.37
CA ILE A 85 18.68 7.97 -1.47
C ILE A 85 18.65 9.40 -0.93
N ASP A 86 19.44 10.27 -1.56
CA ASP A 86 19.43 11.70 -1.27
C ASP A 86 18.16 12.37 -1.81
N GLY A 87 17.64 13.33 -1.05
CA GLY A 87 16.47 14.13 -1.38
C GLY A 87 15.34 14.06 -0.37
N LYS A 88 14.42 15.03 -0.48
CA LYS A 88 13.27 15.17 0.40
C LYS A 88 12.12 14.27 -0.08
N TYR A 89 11.62 13.40 0.80
CA TYR A 89 10.41 12.64 0.51
C TYR A 89 9.18 13.56 0.48
N PRO A 90 8.20 13.34 -0.42
CA PRO A 90 6.98 14.15 -0.46
C PRO A 90 6.22 14.13 0.88
N ASN A 91 5.50 15.21 1.18
CA ASN A 91 4.61 15.25 2.35
C ASN A 91 3.43 14.29 2.17
N TYR A 92 3.61 13.06 2.62
CA TYR A 92 2.69 11.96 2.43
C TYR A 92 1.43 12.09 3.32
N GLU A 93 1.52 12.80 4.45
CA GLU A 93 0.38 13.04 5.35
C GLU A 93 -0.69 13.91 4.69
N ALA A 94 -0.31 14.80 3.77
CA ALA A 94 -1.22 15.71 3.07
C ALA A 94 -2.23 14.99 2.16
N VAL A 95 -1.94 13.76 1.73
CA VAL A 95 -2.80 12.98 0.84
C VAL A 95 -3.62 11.90 1.57
N ILE A 96 -3.45 11.74 2.88
CA ILE A 96 -4.22 10.78 3.68
C ILE A 96 -5.48 11.49 4.22
N PRO A 97 -6.69 11.12 3.76
CA PRO A 97 -7.92 11.74 4.25
C PRO A 97 -8.08 11.55 5.76
N LYS A 98 -8.24 12.65 6.50
CA LYS A 98 -8.37 12.64 7.98
C LYS A 98 -9.81 12.42 8.46
N LYS A 99 -10.79 12.70 7.60
CA LYS A 99 -12.21 12.52 7.87
C LYS A 99 -12.80 11.75 6.70
N ASN A 100 -13.34 10.57 6.98
CA ASN A 100 -14.02 9.76 5.99
C ASN A 100 -15.45 9.48 6.48
N PRO A 101 -16.48 10.10 5.89
CA PRO A 101 -17.87 9.86 6.26
C PRO A 101 -18.40 8.52 5.72
N ASN A 102 -17.68 7.88 4.79
CA ASN A 102 -18.13 6.70 4.05
C ASN A 102 -17.28 5.48 4.42
N LYS A 103 -17.83 4.58 5.23
CA LYS A 103 -17.13 3.41 5.75
C LYS A 103 -17.78 2.12 5.24
N LEU A 104 -17.07 1.43 4.35
CA LEU A 104 -17.45 0.13 3.81
C LEU A 104 -16.68 -0.99 4.52
N THR A 105 -17.40 -1.98 5.05
CA THR A 105 -16.85 -3.23 5.59
C THR A 105 -17.35 -4.40 4.73
N ILE A 106 -16.41 -5.21 4.23
CA ILE A 106 -16.69 -6.29 3.29
C ILE A 106 -15.72 -7.45 3.49
N ASP A 107 -16.14 -8.67 3.14
CA ASP A 107 -15.25 -9.82 3.12
C ASP A 107 -14.14 -9.66 2.07
N ARG A 108 -12.88 -9.72 2.53
CA ARG A 108 -11.70 -9.51 1.69
C ARG A 108 -11.59 -10.53 0.55
N GLY A 109 -11.82 -11.81 0.85
CA GLY A 109 -11.63 -12.90 -0.11
C GLY A 109 -12.64 -12.83 -1.25
N THR A 110 -13.90 -12.64 -0.89
CA THR A 110 -15.01 -12.44 -1.82
C THR A 110 -14.76 -11.22 -2.69
N PHE A 111 -14.44 -10.07 -2.09
CA PHE A 111 -14.17 -8.83 -2.82
C PHE A 111 -13.01 -8.97 -3.79
N LEU A 112 -11.87 -9.53 -3.35
CA LEU A 112 -10.72 -9.80 -4.22
C LEU A 112 -11.07 -10.71 -5.40
N SER A 113 -11.81 -11.78 -5.15
CA SER A 113 -12.22 -12.72 -6.21
C SER A 113 -13.14 -12.05 -7.24
N THR A 114 -14.06 -11.20 -6.80
CA THR A 114 -14.97 -10.43 -7.65
C THR A 114 -14.22 -9.39 -8.46
N ILE A 115 -13.32 -8.60 -7.87
CA ILE A 115 -12.49 -7.65 -8.63
C ILE A 115 -11.70 -8.39 -9.72
N ARG A 116 -11.10 -9.55 -9.41
CA ARG A 116 -10.35 -10.35 -10.41
C ARG A 116 -11.23 -10.77 -11.57
N ARG A 117 -12.44 -11.31 -11.33
CA ARG A 117 -13.37 -11.73 -12.39
C ARG A 117 -13.88 -10.55 -13.21
N VAL A 118 -14.39 -9.51 -12.54
CA VAL A 118 -14.98 -8.34 -13.21
C VAL A 118 -13.94 -7.57 -14.02
N SER A 119 -12.71 -7.44 -13.52
CA SER A 119 -11.64 -6.71 -14.23
C SER A 119 -11.23 -7.30 -15.58
N ILE A 120 -11.57 -8.57 -15.88
CA ILE A 120 -11.35 -9.19 -17.19
C ILE A 120 -12.10 -8.42 -18.30
N PHE A 121 -13.23 -7.81 -17.94
CA PHE A 121 -14.11 -7.03 -18.83
C PHE A 121 -13.82 -5.52 -18.79
N SER A 122 -12.81 -5.09 -18.03
CA SER A 122 -12.40 -3.68 -18.00
C SER A 122 -11.58 -3.31 -19.22
N ASN A 123 -11.67 -2.04 -19.63
CA ASN A 123 -10.79 -1.48 -20.65
C ASN A 123 -9.30 -1.79 -20.35
N LYS A 124 -8.60 -2.33 -21.34
CA LYS A 124 -7.22 -2.83 -21.20
C LYS A 124 -6.17 -1.74 -20.96
N THR A 125 -6.52 -0.46 -21.12
CA THR A 125 -5.64 0.68 -20.88
C THR A 125 -5.88 1.27 -19.49
N THR A 126 -7.14 1.47 -19.10
CA THR A 126 -7.48 2.14 -17.83
C THR A 126 -7.60 1.18 -16.65
N HIS A 127 -7.94 -0.09 -16.91
CA HIS A 127 -8.26 -1.10 -15.90
C HIS A 127 -9.35 -0.67 -14.92
N GLN A 128 -10.26 0.20 -15.36
CA GLN A 128 -11.25 0.80 -14.50
C GLN A 128 -12.29 -0.23 -14.02
N VAL A 129 -12.53 -0.25 -12.71
CA VAL A 129 -13.66 -0.92 -12.07
C VAL A 129 -14.48 0.13 -11.32
N LYS A 130 -15.80 0.06 -11.46
CA LYS A 130 -16.78 0.95 -10.86
C LYS A 130 -17.40 0.25 -9.65
N LEU A 131 -17.36 0.92 -8.50
CA LEU A 131 -17.96 0.48 -7.25
C LEU A 131 -19.17 1.37 -6.99
N HIS A 132 -20.36 0.79 -7.03
CA HIS A 132 -21.60 1.45 -6.67
C HIS A 132 -22.10 0.87 -5.35
N ILE A 133 -22.17 1.71 -4.32
CA ILE A 133 -22.49 1.30 -2.96
C ILE A 133 -23.84 1.88 -2.59
N ASN A 134 -24.80 1.01 -2.28
CA ASN A 134 -26.16 1.39 -1.89
C ASN A 134 -26.60 0.52 -0.70
N GLY A 135 -26.66 1.13 0.49
CA GLY A 135 -27.02 0.44 1.73
C GLY A 135 -26.13 -0.78 1.97
N SER A 136 -26.73 -1.96 2.10
CA SER A 136 -26.01 -3.22 2.36
C SER A 136 -25.48 -3.94 1.11
N GLN A 137 -25.47 -3.27 -0.04
CA GLN A 137 -25.05 -3.84 -1.31
C GLN A 137 -23.94 -3.02 -1.97
N LEU A 138 -22.89 -3.72 -2.39
CA LEU A 138 -21.86 -3.22 -3.30
C LEU A 138 -22.05 -3.88 -4.67
N ALA A 139 -22.36 -3.09 -5.69
CA ALA A 139 -22.27 -3.51 -7.08
C ALA A 139 -20.88 -3.16 -7.63
N VAL A 140 -20.19 -4.15 -8.18
CA VAL A 140 -18.89 -4.02 -8.82
C VAL A 140 -19.09 -4.24 -10.31
N SER A 141 -18.74 -3.26 -11.14
CA SER A 141 -18.82 -3.39 -12.59
C SER A 141 -17.57 -2.95 -13.31
N ALA A 142 -17.41 -3.46 -14.53
CA ALA A 142 -16.41 -3.03 -15.49
C ALA A 142 -16.97 -3.15 -16.90
N GLU A 143 -16.53 -2.27 -17.78
CA GLU A 143 -16.94 -2.23 -19.17
C GLU A 143 -15.74 -1.92 -20.08
N ASP A 144 -15.78 -2.47 -21.29
CA ASP A 144 -14.90 -2.14 -22.40
C ASP A 144 -15.76 -1.87 -23.63
N LEU A 145 -16.05 -0.59 -23.87
CA LEU A 145 -16.95 -0.13 -24.93
C LEU A 145 -16.44 -0.50 -26.32
N ASP A 146 -15.12 -0.56 -26.52
CA ASP A 146 -14.50 -0.89 -27.81
C ASP A 146 -14.79 -2.34 -28.23
N PHE A 147 -14.94 -3.23 -27.24
CA PHE A 147 -15.18 -4.66 -27.45
C PHE A 147 -16.57 -5.12 -27.02
N ALA A 148 -17.46 -4.18 -26.66
CA ALA A 148 -18.81 -4.43 -26.16
C ALA A 148 -18.87 -5.49 -25.03
N ASN A 149 -17.88 -5.43 -24.13
CA ASN A 149 -17.76 -6.33 -22.99
C ASN A 149 -18.20 -5.63 -21.71
N GLU A 150 -18.96 -6.30 -20.87
CA GLU A 150 -19.32 -5.82 -19.54
C GLU A 150 -19.39 -6.96 -18.53
N ALA A 151 -19.15 -6.63 -17.27
CA ALA A 151 -19.44 -7.51 -16.14
C ALA A 151 -19.99 -6.69 -14.97
N ASN A 152 -20.92 -7.29 -14.24
CA ASN A 152 -21.53 -6.72 -13.05
C ASN A 152 -21.76 -7.83 -12.03
N GLU A 153 -21.18 -7.68 -10.84
CA GLU A 153 -21.39 -8.57 -9.71
C GLU A 153 -21.86 -7.78 -8.49
N LYS A 154 -22.69 -8.41 -7.65
CA LYS A 154 -23.21 -7.81 -6.42
C LYS A 154 -22.70 -8.56 -5.21
N LEU A 155 -22.26 -7.81 -4.21
CA LEU A 155 -21.74 -8.30 -2.95
C LEU A 155 -22.53 -7.71 -1.79
N THR A 156 -22.73 -8.51 -0.74
CA THR A 156 -23.24 -8.01 0.54
C THR A 156 -22.12 -7.33 1.30
N CYS A 157 -22.42 -6.17 1.90
CA CYS A 157 -21.48 -5.41 2.72
C CYS A 157 -22.20 -4.69 3.85
N ALA A 158 -21.44 -4.20 4.82
CA ALA A 158 -21.92 -3.20 5.78
C ALA A 158 -21.36 -1.83 5.37
N TYR A 159 -22.24 -0.84 5.22
CA TYR A 159 -21.85 0.50 4.79
C TYR A 159 -22.52 1.57 5.66
N GLU A 160 -21.69 2.48 6.15
CA GLU A 160 -22.09 3.70 6.85
C GLU A 160 -21.70 4.88 5.96
N GLY A 161 -22.67 5.60 5.41
CA GLY A 161 -22.42 6.71 4.50
C GLY A 161 -23.55 6.96 3.52
N GLU A 162 -23.35 7.94 2.64
CA GLU A 162 -24.28 8.24 1.55
C GLU A 162 -24.06 7.30 0.37
N GLU A 163 -25.14 7.01 -0.37
CA GLU A 163 -25.05 6.26 -1.62
C GLU A 163 -24.01 6.91 -2.55
N MET A 164 -23.09 6.11 -3.08
CA MET A 164 -22.00 6.65 -3.89
C MET A 164 -21.56 5.71 -5.00
N THR A 165 -21.01 6.31 -6.04
CA THR A 165 -20.32 5.59 -7.12
C THR A 165 -18.90 6.11 -7.25
N ILE A 166 -17.93 5.20 -7.27
CA ILE A 166 -16.51 5.55 -7.39
C ILE A 166 -15.77 4.58 -8.31
N GLY A 167 -14.83 5.10 -9.10
CA GLY A 167 -14.00 4.32 -10.01
C GLY A 167 -12.58 4.13 -9.48
N PHE A 168 -12.04 2.93 -9.62
CA PHE A 168 -10.65 2.61 -9.26
C PHE A 168 -9.94 1.87 -10.39
N ASN A 169 -8.61 1.94 -10.39
CA ASN A 169 -7.81 1.00 -11.16
C ASN A 169 -7.81 -0.36 -10.45
N SER A 170 -8.35 -1.39 -11.12
CA SER A 170 -8.49 -2.74 -10.56
C SER A 170 -7.15 -3.38 -10.20
N ARG A 171 -6.07 -3.08 -10.93
CA ARG A 171 -4.73 -3.62 -10.60
C ARG A 171 -4.26 -3.16 -9.23
N PHE A 172 -4.52 -1.90 -8.87
CA PHE A 172 -4.15 -1.37 -7.56
C PHE A 172 -5.00 -1.97 -6.44
N LEU A 173 -6.31 -2.14 -6.66
CA LEU A 173 -7.17 -2.82 -5.68
C LEU A 173 -6.71 -4.27 -5.45
N ILE A 174 -6.43 -5.02 -6.54
CA ILE A 174 -5.94 -6.41 -6.44
C ILE A 174 -4.61 -6.46 -5.69
N GLU A 175 -3.67 -5.56 -6.00
CA GLU A 175 -2.37 -5.46 -5.33
C GLU A 175 -2.54 -5.21 -3.83
N MET A 176 -3.37 -4.24 -3.44
CA MET A 176 -3.63 -3.91 -2.03
C MET A 176 -4.27 -5.08 -1.27
N LEU A 177 -5.25 -5.75 -1.87
CA LEU A 177 -6.01 -6.85 -1.25
C LEU A 177 -5.22 -8.17 -1.17
N SER A 178 -4.19 -8.35 -2.02
CA SER A 178 -3.40 -9.58 -2.09
C SER A 178 -2.22 -9.63 -1.11
N ASN A 179 -1.99 -8.58 -0.31
CA ASN A 179 -0.95 -8.55 0.72
C ASN A 179 -1.31 -9.38 1.97
#